data_AF-A0A8X6P552-F1
#
_entry.id   AF-A0A8X6P552-F1
#
_cell.length_a   1.000
_cell.length_b   1.000
_cell.length_c   1.000
_cell.angle_alpha   90.00
_cell.angle_beta   90.00
_cell.angle_gamma   90.00
#
_symmetry.space_group_name_H-M   'P 1'
#
loop_
_entity.id
_entity.type
_entity.pdbx_description
1 polymer ?
#
loop_
_entity_poly.entity_id
_entity_poly.type
_entity_poly.pdbx_seq_one_letter_code
_entity_poly.pdbx_strand_id
1 'polypeptide(L)'
;LAILDYLESRNVYLTGTVMTNRTDGVAGSFPKDTGIERDSSVSRRRENGKACRVKWKDKKSVLLLSRAFGIKPESYCKRWAKEQRQRL
;
A
#
# COMPACT_ATOMS: atom_id res chain seq x y z
N LEU A 1 -13.78 -3.85 4.60
CA LEU A 1 -13.30 -2.60 3.92
C LEU A 1 -14.47 -1.90 3.23
N ALA A 2 -15.46 -1.43 4.00
CA ALA A 2 -16.70 -0.85 3.46
C ALA A 2 -16.47 0.35 2.54
N ILE A 3 -15.44 1.17 2.80
CA ILE A 3 -15.12 2.33 1.95
C ILE A 3 -14.72 1.93 0.53
N LEU A 4 -14.05 0.79 0.36
CA LEU A 4 -13.60 0.36 -0.95
C LEU A 4 -14.75 -0.19 -1.78
N ASP A 5 -15.68 -0.89 -1.13
CA ASP A 5 -16.93 -1.38 -1.74
C ASP A 5 -17.85 -0.20 -2.10
N TYR A 6 -17.89 0.85 -1.27
CA TYR A 6 -18.64 2.08 -1.54
C TYR A 6 -18.07 2.88 -2.72
N LEU A 7 -16.74 3.04 -2.79
CA LEU A 7 -16.11 3.69 -3.93
C LEU A 7 -16.22 2.84 -5.20
N GLU A 8 -16.34 1.52 -5.03
CA GLU A 8 -16.66 0.60 -6.12
C GLU A 8 -18.01 0.86 -6.77
N SER A 9 -19.06 1.00 -5.98
CA SER A 9 -20.39 1.32 -6.51
C SER A 9 -20.45 2.68 -7.24
N ARG A 10 -19.51 3.58 -6.96
CA ARG A 10 -19.40 4.90 -7.60
C ARG A 10 -18.37 4.97 -8.73
N ASN A 11 -17.75 3.86 -9.08
CA ASN A 11 -16.67 3.79 -10.07
C ASN A 11 -15.48 4.74 -9.78
N VAL A 12 -15.18 4.99 -8.50
CA VAL A 12 -14.08 5.86 -8.07
C VAL A 12 -12.86 5.03 -7.67
N TYR A 13 -11.69 5.39 -8.20
CA TYR A 13 -10.42 4.77 -7.79
C TYR A 13 -9.93 5.34 -6.47
N LEU A 14 -9.45 4.46 -5.60
CA LEU A 14 -8.81 4.82 -4.34
C LEU A 14 -7.42 4.23 -4.30
N THR A 15 -6.44 5.06 -3.95
CA THR A 15 -5.10 4.63 -3.54
C THR A 15 -4.74 5.41 -2.29
N GLY A 16 -4.37 4.71 -1.23
CA GLY A 16 -4.03 5.36 0.02
C GLY A 16 -3.41 4.42 1.04
N THR A 17 -2.79 5.01 2.05
CA THR A 17 -2.29 4.27 3.21
C THR A 17 -3.44 3.92 4.14
N VAL A 18 -3.42 2.71 4.68
CA VAL A 18 -4.42 2.25 5.65
C VAL A 18 -3.73 1.74 6.91
N MET A 19 -4.28 2.07 8.08
CA MET A 19 -3.79 1.53 9.34
C MET A 19 -4.19 0.07 9.49
N THR A 20 -3.34 -0.74 10.10
CA THR A 20 -3.54 -2.18 10.27
C THR A 20 -4.84 -2.50 11.02
N ASN A 21 -5.18 -1.72 12.03
CA ASN A 21 -6.41 -1.85 12.81
C ASN A 21 -7.70 -1.53 12.01
N ARG A 22 -7.61 -0.91 10.83
CA ARG A 22 -8.75 -0.54 9.97
C ARG A 22 -8.96 -1.49 8.79
N THR A 23 -8.36 -2.67 8.83
CA THR A 23 -8.37 -3.63 7.71
C THR A 23 -9.17 -4.90 7.98
N ASP A 24 -10.06 -4.91 8.98
CA ASP A 24 -10.89 -6.08 9.34
C ASP A 24 -10.06 -7.37 9.47
N GLY A 25 -8.92 -7.32 10.17
CA GLY A 25 -8.04 -8.47 10.40
C GLY A 25 -7.16 -8.88 9.21
N VAL A 26 -7.35 -8.30 8.03
CA VAL A 26 -6.56 -8.58 6.83
C VAL A 26 -5.08 -8.27 7.02
N ALA A 27 -4.73 -7.26 7.81
CA ALA A 27 -3.34 -6.96 8.16
C ALA A 27 -2.61 -8.16 8.78
N GLY A 28 -3.32 -9.08 9.45
CA GLY A 28 -2.76 -10.32 9.97
C GLY A 28 -2.34 -11.33 8.90
N SER A 29 -2.85 -11.19 7.67
CA SER A 29 -2.42 -12.02 6.54
C SER A 29 -1.09 -11.58 5.94
N PHE A 30 -0.58 -10.40 6.31
CA PHE A 30 0.72 -9.92 5.89
C PHE A 30 1.79 -10.35 6.90
N PRO A 31 3.01 -10.68 6.43
CA PRO A 31 4.11 -11.02 7.33
C PRO A 31 4.39 -9.87 8.31
N LYS A 32 4.80 -10.23 9.53
CA LYS A 32 5.25 -9.28 10.55
C LYS A 32 6.46 -8.51 10.02
N ASP A 33 6.69 -7.31 10.55
CA ASP A 33 7.77 -6.44 10.10
C ASP A 33 9.14 -7.10 10.21
N THR A 34 9.33 -8.02 11.15
CA THR A 34 10.57 -8.80 11.31
C THR A 34 10.86 -9.74 10.14
N GLY A 35 9.83 -10.21 9.43
CA GLY A 35 9.96 -11.16 8.32
C GLY A 35 10.00 -10.53 6.92
N ILE A 36 10.00 -9.20 6.83
CA ILE A 36 10.07 -8.47 5.56
C ILE A 36 11.46 -7.82 5.47
N GLU A 37 12.17 -8.02 4.37
CA GLU A 37 13.47 -7.36 4.15
C GLU A 37 13.26 -5.86 3.89
N ARG A 38 14.30 -5.09 4.16
CA ARG A 38 14.28 -3.66 3.85
C ARG A 38 14.23 -3.47 2.33
N ASP A 39 13.47 -2.47 1.90
CA ASP A 39 13.17 -2.14 0.50
C ASP A 39 12.38 -3.22 -0.26
N SER A 40 11.80 -4.17 0.48
CA SER A 40 10.92 -5.18 -0.10
C SER A 40 9.43 -4.84 0.08
N SER A 41 8.61 -5.42 -0.80
CA SER A 41 7.16 -5.26 -0.77
C SER A 41 6.46 -6.60 -0.92
N VAL A 42 5.40 -6.80 -0.14
CA VAL A 42 4.50 -7.94 -0.27
C VAL A 42 3.14 -7.42 -0.70
N SER A 43 2.64 -7.89 -1.85
CA SER A 43 1.32 -7.52 -2.35
C SER A 43 0.37 -8.71 -2.32
N ARG A 44 -0.89 -8.48 -1.94
CA ARG A 44 -1.95 -9.47 -2.00
C ARG A 44 -3.16 -8.87 -2.68
N ARG A 45 -3.68 -9.56 -3.70
CA ARG A 45 -4.93 -9.17 -4.37
C ARG A 45 -6.11 -9.72 -3.58
N ARG A 46 -7.21 -8.96 -3.52
CA ARG A 46 -8.49 -9.47 -3.01
C ARG A 46 -9.03 -10.52 -3.99
N GLU A 47 -9.78 -11.50 -3.50
CA GLU A 47 -10.33 -12.59 -4.31
C GLU A 47 -11.14 -12.10 -5.52
N ASN A 48 -11.84 -10.98 -5.38
CA ASN A 48 -12.59 -10.36 -6.48
C ASN A 48 -11.69 -9.72 -7.56
N GLY A 49 -10.37 -9.74 -7.41
CA GLY A 49 -9.41 -9.20 -8.37
C GLY A 49 -9.31 -7.67 -8.43
N LYS A 50 -10.26 -6.95 -7.82
CA LYS A 50 -10.47 -5.51 -8.01
C LYS A 50 -9.77 -4.62 -6.98
N ALA A 51 -9.08 -5.20 -6.01
CA ALA A 51 -8.32 -4.46 -5.02
C ALA A 51 -6.98 -5.13 -4.75
N CYS A 52 -5.92 -4.33 -4.69
CA CYS A 52 -4.59 -4.72 -4.29
C CYS A 52 -4.27 -4.11 -2.92
N ARG A 53 -3.66 -4.92 -2.07
CA ARG A 53 -3.14 -4.50 -0.77
C ARG A 53 -1.64 -4.72 -0.81
N VAL A 54 -0.86 -3.70 -0.47
CA VAL A 54 0.60 -3.75 -0.54
C VAL A 54 1.16 -3.36 0.80
N LYS A 55 1.98 -4.23 1.39
CA LYS A 55 2.81 -3.90 2.53
C LYS A 55 4.22 -3.62 2.02
N TRP A 56 4.70 -2.41 2.22
CA TRP A 56 6.05 -2.00 1.84
C TRP A 56 6.86 -1.66 3.09
N LYS A 57 8.12 -2.11 3.15
CA LYS A 57 9.00 -1.86 4.28
C LYS A 57 10.30 -1.22 3.81
N ASP A 58 10.49 0.05 4.14
CA ASP A 58 11.81 0.68 4.21
C ASP A 58 12.29 0.61 5.68
N LYS A 59 12.35 1.73 6.41
CA LYS A 59 12.71 1.74 7.85
C LYS A 59 11.54 1.34 8.76
N LYS A 60 10.31 1.67 8.35
CA LYS A 60 9.05 1.26 8.99
C LYS A 60 8.16 0.67 7.91
N SER A 61 7.29 -0.26 8.28
CA SER A 61 6.31 -0.79 7.33
C SER A 61 5.15 0.18 7.12
N VAL A 62 4.65 0.23 5.90
CA VAL A 62 3.44 0.95 5.53
C VAL A 62 2.52 -0.01 4.79
N LEU A 63 1.24 0.03 5.11
CA LEU A 63 0.22 -0.74 4.41
C LEU A 63 -0.55 0.21 3.48
N LEU A 64 -0.51 -0.09 2.19
CA LEU A 64 -1.25 0.59 1.15
C LEU A 64 -2.43 -0.26 0.69
N LEU A 65 -3.53 0.42 0.41
CA LEU A 65 -4.72 -0.12 -0.21
C LEU A 65 -4.90 0.61 -1.53
N SER A 66 -4.96 -0.14 -2.62
CA SER A 66 -5.19 0.40 -3.96
C SER A 66 -6.27 -0.39 -4.66
N ARG A 67 -7.24 0.32 -5.24
CA ARG A 67 -8.21 -0.25 -6.18
C ARG A 67 -7.67 -0.22 -7.62
N ALA A 68 -6.61 0.56 -7.88
CA ALA A 68 -5.95 0.59 -9.17
C ALA A 68 -5.16 -0.72 -9.42
N PHE A 69 -4.87 -0.99 -10.69
CA PHE A 69 -4.12 -2.16 -11.18
C PHE A 69 -2.96 -2.49 -10.24
N GLY A 70 -2.86 -3.75 -9.82
CA GLY A 70 -1.74 -4.25 -9.03
C GLY A 70 -0.50 -4.28 -9.91
N ILE A 71 0.19 -3.14 -10.03
CA ILE A 71 1.41 -3.00 -10.80
C ILE A 71 2.62 -3.25 -9.89
N LYS A 72 3.67 -3.87 -10.44
CA LYS A 72 4.99 -3.93 -9.79
C LYS A 72 5.45 -2.49 -9.57
N PRO A 73 6.12 -2.16 -8.45
CA PRO A 73 6.68 -0.83 -8.26
C PRO A 73 7.51 -0.45 -9.49
N GLU A 74 7.08 0.60 -10.19
CA GLU A 74 7.67 1.04 -11.46
C GLU A 74 8.95 1.85 -11.25
N SER A 75 9.08 2.44 -10.05
CA SER A 75 10.24 3.24 -9.66
C SER A 75 10.39 3.28 -8.14
N TYR A 76 11.62 3.52 -7.67
CA TYR A 76 11.96 3.72 -6.26
C TYR A 76 12.07 5.22 -5.99
N CYS A 77 11.20 5.75 -5.14
CA CYS A 77 11.29 7.16 -4.74
C CYS A 77 12.23 7.26 -3.54
N LYS A 78 13.38 7.94 -3.70
CA LYS A 78 14.18 8.36 -2.54
C LYS A 78 13.34 9.38 -1.76
N ARG A 79 13.24 9.19 -0.45
CA ARG A 79 12.52 10.11 0.46
C ARG A 79 12.98 11.54 0.14
N TRP A 80 12.05 12.48 -0.01
CA TRP A 80 12.37 13.90 -0.19
C TRP A 80 13.31 14.33 0.94
N ALA A 81 14.59 14.40 0.65
CA ALA A 81 15.58 14.96 1.55
C ALA A 81 15.40 16.47 1.47
N LYS A 82 15.20 17.15 2.60
CA LYS A 82 15.18 18.62 2.67
C LYS A 82 16.43 19.25 2.04
N GLU A 83 17.49 18.48 1.89
CA GLU A 83 18.75 18.82 1.22
C GLU A 83 18.60 19.04 -0.30
N GLN A 84 17.56 18.51 -0.95
CA GLN A 84 17.27 18.78 -2.38
C GLN A 84 16.50 20.09 -2.61
N ARG A 85 16.80 21.12 -1.81
CA ARG A 85 16.48 22.50 -2.15
C ARG A 85 17.61 23.08 -3.02
N GLN A 86 17.92 22.44 -4.15
CA GLN A 86 18.66 23.15 -5.19
C GLN A 86 17.69 24.17 -5.79
N ARG A 87 18.05 25.44 -5.58
CA ARG A 87 17.37 26.63 -6.08
C ARG A 87 16.92 26.40 -7.53
N LEU A 88 15.61 26.40 -7.75
CA LEU A 88 15.04 26.91 -8.99
C LEU A 88 15.11 28.44 -8.95
#